data_AF-A0A177ATQ3-F1
#
_entry.id   AF-A0A177ATQ3-F1
#
_cell.length_a   1.000
_cell.length_b   1.000
_cell.length_c   1.000
_cell.angle_alpha   90.00
_cell.angle_beta   90.00
_cell.angle_gamma   90.00
#
_symmetry.space_group_name_H-M   'P 1'
#
loop_
_entity.id
_entity.type
_entity.pdbx_description
1 polymer ?
#
loop_
_entity_poly.entity_id
_entity_poly.type
_entity_poly.pdbx_seq_one_letter_code
_entity_poly.pdbx_strand_id
1 'polypeptide(L)'
;MLSMVILRKFGSLSNAFVGSSRHISGQYVTSLYNGLFAYAGWYSLNFLTEELVNPFVNLPRAIYLSMPFVMIIYVLTNVAYFTELTVDEVINSNAVAVSFAFKISKYFAYTIPFFVAASTFGSLNGCMLSVPRMYFVGGRYNHLPEMFSFINSTKTPGFSIIFTGITSCCFLFTTKTSDLIVALTFVESLAIFACICVLVVLRRRPAAKQSPIRVIKNIHYR
;
A
#
# COMPACT_ATOMS: atom_id res chain seq x y z
N MET A 1 4.95 3.24 -40.50
CA MET A 1 5.97 3.27 -39.43
C MET A 1 5.37 3.17 -38.03
N LEU A 2 4.38 4.00 -37.64
CA LEU A 2 3.68 3.89 -36.34
C LEU A 2 2.99 2.52 -36.11
N SER A 3 2.31 1.97 -37.11
CA SER A 3 1.64 0.65 -37.01
C SER A 3 2.64 -0.51 -36.78
N MET A 4 3.84 -0.46 -37.38
CA MET A 4 4.90 -1.47 -37.15
C MET A 4 5.54 -1.35 -35.76
N VAL A 5 5.67 -0.14 -35.21
CA VAL A 5 6.16 0.06 -33.84
C VAL A 5 5.15 -0.46 -32.82
N ILE A 6 3.86 -0.20 -33.04
CA ILE A 6 2.77 -0.74 -32.23
C ILE A 6 2.78 -2.28 -32.29
N LEU A 7 2.82 -2.88 -33.48
CA LEU A 7 2.85 -4.34 -33.66
C LEU A 7 4.09 -5.00 -33.03
N ARG A 8 5.27 -4.36 -33.10
CA ARG A 8 6.50 -4.86 -32.47
C ARG A 8 6.42 -4.80 -30.93
N LYS A 9 5.82 -3.75 -30.36
CA LYS A 9 5.63 -3.60 -28.91
C LYS A 9 4.62 -4.59 -28.34
N PHE A 10 3.51 -4.84 -29.05
CA PHE A 10 2.55 -5.87 -28.64
C PHE A 10 3.05 -7.29 -28.88
N GLY A 11 3.98 -7.51 -29.82
CA GLY A 11 4.67 -8.78 -30.00
C GLY A 11 5.50 -9.21 -28.78
N SER A 12 6.05 -8.25 -28.01
CA SER A 12 6.76 -8.51 -26.73
C SER A 12 5.86 -9.20 -25.70
N LEU A 13 4.58 -8.82 -25.65
CA LEU A 13 3.60 -9.38 -24.72
C LEU A 13 3.16 -10.81 -25.07
N SER A 14 3.44 -11.28 -26.29
CA SER A 14 3.10 -12.64 -26.73
C SER A 14 3.78 -13.73 -25.87
N ASN A 15 4.92 -13.42 -25.25
CA ASN A 15 5.66 -14.33 -24.39
C ASN A 15 5.56 -13.98 -22.89
N ALA A 16 4.67 -13.06 -22.50
CA ALA A 16 4.60 -12.55 -21.13
C ALA A 16 4.28 -13.61 -20.05
N PHE A 17 3.67 -14.74 -20.44
CA PHE A 17 3.34 -15.84 -19.54
C PHE A 17 4.24 -17.08 -19.72
N VAL A 18 5.30 -16.99 -20.53
CA VAL A 18 6.23 -18.10 -20.72
C VAL A 18 6.99 -18.35 -19.41
N GLY A 19 6.89 -19.59 -18.89
CA GLY A 19 7.47 -19.95 -17.59
C GLY A 19 6.52 -19.80 -16.39
N SER A 20 5.26 -19.38 -16.60
CA SER A 20 4.27 -19.36 -15.52
C SER A 20 3.93 -20.79 -15.07
N SER A 21 4.12 -21.09 -13.78
CA SER A 21 3.77 -22.38 -13.20
C SER A 21 2.28 -22.43 -12.84
N ARG A 22 1.55 -23.52 -13.07
CA ARG A 22 0.14 -23.62 -12.63
C ARG A 22 -0.01 -24.08 -11.18
N HIS A 23 1.09 -24.42 -10.51
CA HIS A 23 1.09 -24.89 -9.14
C HIS A 23 1.20 -23.71 -8.16
N ILE A 24 0.32 -23.67 -7.16
CA ILE A 24 0.39 -22.71 -6.06
C ILE A 24 1.62 -23.07 -5.21
N SER A 25 2.76 -22.51 -5.59
CA SER A 25 4.03 -22.61 -4.87
C SER A 25 4.20 -21.40 -3.94
N GLY A 26 5.19 -21.47 -3.05
CA GLY A 26 5.54 -20.33 -2.18
C GLY A 26 5.86 -19.05 -2.97
N GLN A 27 6.35 -19.17 -4.20
CA GLN A 27 6.66 -18.02 -5.06
C GLN A 27 5.40 -17.24 -5.48
N TYR A 28 4.27 -17.93 -5.70
CA TYR A 28 3.00 -17.26 -5.96
C TYR A 28 2.55 -16.43 -4.77
N VAL A 29 2.66 -16.97 -3.56
CA VAL A 29 2.30 -16.26 -2.33
C VAL A 29 3.19 -15.02 -2.15
N THR A 30 4.50 -15.16 -2.33
CA THR A 30 5.44 -14.03 -2.25
C THR A 30 5.15 -12.94 -3.28
N SER A 31 4.83 -13.31 -4.52
CA SER A 31 4.45 -12.34 -5.56
C SER A 31 3.13 -11.62 -5.24
N LEU A 32 2.14 -12.34 -4.68
CA LEU A 32 0.90 -11.73 -4.20
C LEU A 32 1.14 -10.74 -3.06
N TYR A 33 2.05 -11.04 -2.11
CA TYR A 33 2.40 -10.09 -1.06
C TYR A 33 3.07 -8.82 -1.61
N ASN A 34 3.97 -8.96 -2.57
CA ASN A 34 4.54 -7.78 -3.24
C ASN A 34 3.46 -6.95 -3.97
N GLY A 35 2.50 -7.62 -4.61
CA GLY A 35 1.35 -6.96 -5.23
C GLY A 35 0.46 -6.24 -4.20
N LEU A 36 0.11 -6.91 -3.10
CA LEU A 36 -0.71 -6.35 -2.02
C LEU A 36 -0.06 -5.13 -1.37
N PHE A 37 1.27 -5.18 -1.17
CA PHE A 37 2.03 -4.04 -0.65
C PHE A 37 1.88 -2.78 -1.52
N ALA A 38 1.83 -2.93 -2.86
CA ALA A 38 1.63 -1.79 -3.76
C ALA A 38 0.26 -1.11 -3.59
N TYR A 39 -0.74 -1.83 -3.07
CA TYR A 39 -2.08 -1.31 -2.76
C TYR A 39 -2.27 -0.98 -1.28
N ALA A 40 -1.22 -1.07 -0.46
CA ALA A 40 -1.29 -0.77 0.96
C ALA A 40 -1.62 0.73 1.22
N GLY A 41 -2.12 1.02 2.43
CA GLY A 41 -2.43 2.39 2.85
C GLY A 41 -3.87 2.86 2.61
N TRP A 42 -4.71 2.02 1.99
CA TRP A 42 -6.14 2.30 1.85
C TRP A 42 -6.85 2.51 3.20
N TYR A 43 -6.36 1.90 4.27
CA TYR A 43 -6.91 2.04 5.61
C TYR A 43 -6.67 3.44 6.22
N SER A 44 -5.68 4.19 5.72
CA SER A 44 -5.36 5.53 6.22
C SER A 44 -6.51 6.53 6.02
N LEU A 45 -7.38 6.28 5.03
CA LEU A 45 -8.62 7.03 4.84
C LEU A 45 -9.54 6.99 6.06
N ASN A 46 -9.47 5.92 6.87
CA ASN A 46 -10.28 5.81 8.08
C ASN A 46 -9.87 6.82 9.15
N PHE A 47 -8.59 7.20 9.22
CA PHE A 47 -8.12 8.18 10.21
C PHE A 47 -8.61 9.61 9.91
N LEU A 48 -8.95 9.89 8.65
CA LEU A 48 -9.46 11.19 8.21
C LEU A 48 -11.00 11.22 8.16
N THR A 49 -11.66 10.20 8.69
CA THR A 49 -13.13 10.14 8.70
C THR A 49 -13.77 11.25 9.52
N GLU A 50 -13.10 11.71 10.57
CA GLU A 50 -13.55 12.85 11.38
C GLU A 50 -13.43 14.19 10.64
N GLU A 51 -12.60 14.27 9.60
CA GLU A 51 -12.38 15.48 8.79
C GLU A 51 -13.22 15.48 7.50
N LEU A 52 -13.87 14.36 7.17
CA LEU A 52 -14.69 14.20 5.97
C LEU A 52 -16.07 14.82 6.15
N VAL A 53 -16.49 15.65 5.19
CA VAL A 53 -17.88 16.11 5.09
C VAL A 53 -18.78 14.90 4.80
N ASN A 54 -19.77 14.61 5.64
CA ASN A 54 -20.69 13.46 5.50
C ASN A 54 -19.98 12.10 5.30
N PRO A 55 -19.22 11.62 6.30
CA PRO A 55 -18.34 10.46 6.15
C PRO A 55 -19.10 9.18 5.81
N PHE A 56 -20.33 8.99 6.31
CA PHE A 56 -21.13 7.78 6.07
C PHE A 56 -21.51 7.55 4.60
N VAL A 57 -21.53 8.61 3.79
CA VAL A 57 -21.86 8.53 2.36
C VAL A 57 -20.61 8.69 1.50
N ASN A 58 -19.75 9.64 1.86
CA ASN A 58 -18.60 9.99 1.04
C ASN A 58 -17.44 9.00 1.20
N LEU A 59 -17.25 8.38 2.37
CA LEU A 59 -16.21 7.38 2.57
C LEU A 59 -16.41 6.13 1.69
N PRO A 60 -17.59 5.47 1.66
CA PRO A 60 -17.79 4.33 0.76
C PRO A 60 -17.65 4.72 -0.72
N ARG A 61 -18.18 5.87 -1.13
CA ARG A 61 -18.07 6.36 -2.52
C ARG A 61 -16.62 6.60 -2.93
N ALA A 62 -15.83 7.19 -2.04
CA ALA A 62 -14.40 7.41 -2.28
C ALA A 62 -13.67 6.08 -2.50
N ILE A 63 -13.94 5.06 -1.68
CA ILE A 63 -13.34 3.72 -1.81
C ILE A 63 -13.74 3.06 -3.13
N TYR A 64 -15.03 3.09 -3.49
CA TYR A 64 -15.51 2.46 -4.72
C TYR A 64 -14.97 3.13 -5.99
N LEU A 65 -14.66 4.42 -5.95
CA LEU A 65 -14.09 5.15 -7.09
C LEU A 65 -12.55 5.02 -7.14
N SER A 66 -11.87 5.11 -6.00
CA SER A 66 -10.41 5.12 -5.94
C SER A 66 -9.81 3.74 -6.28
N MET A 67 -10.42 2.64 -5.79
CA MET A 67 -9.86 1.30 -5.96
C MET A 67 -9.75 0.88 -7.44
N PRO A 68 -10.81 0.95 -8.27
CA PRO A 68 -10.70 0.61 -9.68
C PRO A 68 -9.79 1.58 -10.44
N PHE A 69 -9.79 2.85 -10.07
CA PHE A 69 -8.95 3.85 -10.71
C PHE A 69 -7.45 3.55 -10.53
N VAL A 70 -7.03 3.25 -9.29
CA VAL A 70 -5.64 2.84 -8.99
C VAL A 70 -5.30 1.53 -9.71
N MET A 71 -6.23 0.56 -9.70
CA MET A 71 -6.05 -0.71 -10.41
C MET A 71 -5.76 -0.51 -11.91
N ILE A 72 -6.53 0.36 -12.58
CA ILE A 72 -6.34 0.67 -14.00
C ILE A 72 -4.94 1.28 -14.23
N ILE A 73 -4.53 2.25 -13.41
CA ILE A 73 -3.21 2.90 -13.53
C ILE A 73 -2.09 1.88 -13.35
N TYR A 74 -2.20 0.98 -12.38
CA TYR A 74 -1.17 -0.03 -12.12
C TYR A 74 -1.05 -1.03 -13.25
N VAL A 75 -2.18 -1.48 -13.81
CA VAL A 75 -2.18 -2.36 -14.99
C VAL A 75 -1.57 -1.65 -16.18
N LEU A 76 -1.98 -0.41 -16.47
CA LEU A 76 -1.44 0.37 -17.60
C LEU A 76 0.07 0.62 -17.45
N THR A 77 0.55 0.89 -16.24
CA THR A 77 1.98 1.08 -15.97
C THR A 77 2.77 -0.20 -16.23
N ASN A 78 2.28 -1.35 -15.78
CA ASN A 78 2.93 -2.63 -16.04
C ASN A 78 2.94 -2.97 -17.55
N VAL A 79 1.82 -2.74 -18.24
CA VAL A 79 1.75 -2.90 -19.70
C VAL A 79 2.78 -2.01 -20.38
N ALA A 80 2.91 -0.75 -19.98
CA ALA A 80 3.92 0.16 -20.52
C ALA A 80 5.34 -0.38 -20.30
N TYR A 81 5.67 -0.86 -19.11
CA TYR A 81 7.01 -1.44 -18.85
C TYR A 81 7.32 -2.63 -19.75
N PHE A 82 6.43 -3.60 -19.89
CA PHE A 82 6.67 -4.80 -20.71
C PHE A 82 6.64 -4.55 -22.22
N THR A 83 6.19 -3.36 -22.67
CA THR A 83 6.31 -2.97 -24.08
C THR A 83 7.71 -2.51 -24.47
N GLU A 84 8.48 -1.96 -23.52
CA GLU A 84 9.83 -1.44 -23.77
C GLU A 84 10.96 -2.29 -23.17
N LEU A 85 10.71 -2.91 -22.02
CA LEU A 85 11.68 -3.68 -21.26
C LEU A 85 11.43 -5.18 -21.42
N THR A 86 12.53 -5.94 -21.51
CA THR A 86 12.46 -7.41 -21.40
C THR A 86 12.32 -7.85 -19.95
N VAL A 87 11.85 -9.08 -19.72
CA VAL A 87 11.71 -9.65 -18.37
C VAL A 87 13.05 -9.63 -17.62
N ASP A 88 14.15 -9.96 -18.28
CA ASP A 88 15.49 -9.93 -17.68
C ASP A 88 15.93 -8.51 -17.29
N GLU A 89 15.60 -7.50 -18.10
CA GLU A 89 15.90 -6.11 -17.77
C GLU A 89 15.08 -5.63 -16.55
N VAL A 90 13.84 -6.08 -16.41
CA VAL A 90 12.99 -5.77 -15.25
C VAL A 90 13.51 -6.43 -13.98
N ILE A 91 13.88 -7.71 -14.04
CA ILE A 91 14.37 -8.48 -12.88
C ILE A 91 15.72 -7.95 -12.38
N ASN A 92 16.61 -7.56 -13.30
CA ASN A 92 17.95 -7.07 -12.94
C ASN A 92 18.00 -5.56 -12.62
N SER A 93 16.89 -4.84 -12.77
CA SER A 93 16.84 -3.40 -12.49
C SER A 93 16.49 -3.12 -11.03
N ASN A 94 17.33 -2.32 -10.37
CA ASN A 94 17.02 -1.76 -9.06
C ASN A 94 15.88 -0.73 -9.10
N ALA A 95 15.64 -0.10 -10.26
CA ALA A 95 14.65 0.97 -10.43
C ALA A 95 14.03 0.91 -11.84
N VAL A 96 13.00 0.07 -11.98
CA VAL A 96 12.33 -0.24 -13.25
C VAL A 96 11.85 1.03 -13.97
N ALA A 97 11.28 2.00 -13.24
CA ALA A 97 10.81 3.26 -13.79
C ALA A 97 11.92 4.08 -14.48
N VAL A 98 13.13 4.07 -13.91
CA VAL A 98 14.29 4.79 -14.45
C VAL A 98 14.83 4.06 -15.67
N SER A 99 14.96 2.73 -15.61
CA SER A 99 15.34 1.90 -16.76
C SER A 99 14.39 2.10 -17.95
N PHE A 100 13.09 2.13 -17.69
CA PHE A 100 12.06 2.43 -18.69
C PHE A 100 12.24 3.83 -19.29
N ALA A 101 12.46 4.85 -18.44
CA ALA A 101 12.66 6.22 -18.89
C ALA A 101 13.89 6.35 -19.82
N PHE A 102 14.98 5.66 -19.52
CA PHE A 102 16.18 5.63 -20.37
C PHE A 102 15.93 5.01 -21.75
N LYS A 103 15.02 4.04 -21.87
CA LYS A 103 14.65 3.42 -23.16
C LYS A 103 13.79 4.35 -24.03
N ILE A 104 12.95 5.20 -23.42
CA ILE A 104 12.10 6.13 -24.14
C ILE A 104 12.85 7.41 -24.55
N SER A 105 13.47 8.09 -23.59
CA SER A 105 14.15 9.36 -23.82
C SER A 105 15.11 9.70 -22.70
N LYS A 106 16.34 10.10 -23.07
CA LYS A 106 17.38 10.51 -22.11
C LYS A 106 16.95 11.69 -21.24
N TYR A 107 16.14 12.62 -21.75
CA TYR A 107 15.63 13.75 -20.96
C TYR A 107 14.65 13.28 -19.87
N PHE A 108 13.78 12.33 -20.21
CA PHE A 108 12.81 11.78 -19.27
C PHE A 108 13.47 11.00 -18.13
N ALA A 109 14.61 10.35 -18.42
CA ALA A 109 15.38 9.61 -17.44
C ALA A 109 15.93 10.47 -16.28
N TYR A 110 16.23 11.75 -16.52
CA TYR A 110 16.69 12.65 -15.45
C TYR A 110 15.54 13.19 -14.58
N THR A 111 14.34 13.34 -15.14
CA THR A 111 13.20 13.92 -14.41
C THR A 111 12.45 12.88 -13.57
N ILE A 112 12.37 11.62 -14.03
CA ILE A 112 11.63 10.56 -13.34
C ILE A 112 12.11 10.32 -11.89
N PRO A 113 13.43 10.22 -11.60
CA PRO A 113 13.91 10.07 -10.23
C PRO A 113 13.45 11.18 -9.29
N PHE A 114 13.36 12.43 -9.78
CA PHE A 114 12.88 13.56 -8.99
C PHE A 114 11.42 13.40 -8.59
N PHE A 115 10.54 13.02 -9.54
CA PHE A 115 9.13 12.76 -9.24
C PHE A 115 8.94 11.55 -8.32
N VAL A 116 9.71 10.48 -8.53
CA VAL A 116 9.68 9.30 -7.66
C VAL A 116 10.10 9.68 -6.24
N ALA A 117 11.19 10.43 -6.08
CA ALA A 117 11.67 10.90 -4.78
C ALA A 117 10.67 11.83 -4.09
N ALA A 118 10.05 12.76 -4.83
CA ALA A 118 9.00 13.62 -4.30
C ALA A 118 7.79 12.81 -3.81
N SER A 119 7.39 11.77 -4.57
CA SER A 119 6.30 10.88 -4.18
C SER A 119 6.63 10.06 -2.93
N THR A 120 7.82 9.47 -2.84
CA THR A 120 8.22 8.69 -1.66
C THR A 120 8.37 9.58 -0.42
N PHE A 121 8.88 10.80 -0.59
CA PHE A 121 8.93 11.79 0.48
C PHE A 121 7.53 12.19 0.98
N GLY A 122 6.58 12.40 0.06
CA GLY A 122 5.18 12.66 0.39
C GLY A 122 4.55 11.52 1.20
N SER A 123 4.76 10.27 0.78
CA SER A 123 4.27 9.10 1.52
C SER A 123 4.89 8.99 2.92
N LEU A 124 6.20 9.21 3.06
CA LEU A 124 6.88 9.21 4.36
C LEU A 124 6.34 10.30 5.30
N ASN A 125 6.11 11.51 4.78
CA ASN A 125 5.52 12.59 5.55
C ASN A 125 4.10 12.24 6.03
N GLY A 126 3.28 11.62 5.17
CA GLY A 126 1.95 11.12 5.55
C GLY A 126 2.02 10.11 6.70
N CYS A 127 2.93 9.13 6.61
CA CYS A 127 3.14 8.15 7.68
C CYS A 127 3.59 8.80 9.00
N MET A 128 4.48 9.80 8.95
CA MET A 128 4.93 10.53 10.13
C MET A 128 3.83 11.34 10.82
N LEU A 129 2.77 11.73 10.11
CA LEU A 129 1.62 12.42 10.70
C LEU A 129 0.65 11.45 11.39
N SER A 130 0.53 10.21 10.89
CA SER A 130 -0.44 9.23 11.40
C SER A 130 0.13 8.31 12.49
N VAL A 131 1.32 7.74 12.29
CA VAL A 131 1.89 6.70 13.17
C VAL A 131 2.10 7.19 14.62
N PRO A 132 2.67 8.39 14.87
CA PRO A 132 2.86 8.88 16.24
C PRO A 132 1.56 9.11 17.00
N ARG A 133 0.46 9.44 16.30
CA ARG A 133 -0.87 9.58 16.93
C ARG A 133 -1.38 8.23 17.45
N MET A 134 -1.13 7.15 16.72
CA MET A 134 -1.47 5.80 17.15
C MET A 134 -0.72 5.43 18.44
N TYR A 135 0.58 5.70 18.52
CA TYR A 135 1.36 5.45 19.73
C TYR A 135 0.91 6.33 20.91
N PHE A 136 0.61 7.60 20.67
CA PHE A 136 0.08 8.51 21.69
C PHE A 136 -1.24 8.01 22.29
N VAL A 137 -2.17 7.56 21.45
CA VAL A 137 -3.44 6.99 21.91
C VAL A 137 -3.19 5.70 22.71
N GLY A 138 -2.27 4.84 22.26
CA GLY A 138 -1.89 3.64 23.02
C GLY A 138 -1.31 3.94 24.40
N GLY A 139 -0.49 5.01 24.53
CA GLY A 139 0.02 5.48 25.81
C GLY A 139 -1.07 6.03 26.73
N ARG A 140 -2.05 6.76 26.16
CA ARG A 140 -3.18 7.32 26.91
C ARG A 140 -4.12 6.26 27.49
N TYR A 141 -4.26 5.12 26.82
CA TYR A 141 -5.06 3.99 27.29
C TYR A 141 -4.25 2.97 28.13
N ASN A 142 -3.04 3.34 28.59
CA ASN A 142 -2.14 2.47 29.38
C ASN A 142 -1.76 1.15 28.69
N HIS A 143 -1.85 1.07 27.35
CA HIS A 143 -1.36 -0.08 26.58
C HIS A 143 0.13 0.04 26.22
N LEU A 144 0.66 1.27 26.24
CA LEU A 144 2.07 1.59 26.08
C LEU A 144 2.55 2.38 27.31
N PRO A 145 3.86 2.41 27.59
CA PRO A 145 4.41 3.25 28.65
C PRO A 145 3.95 4.71 28.54
N GLU A 146 3.78 5.37 29.68
CA GLU A 146 3.32 6.76 29.76
C GLU A 146 4.22 7.73 28.97
N MET A 147 5.48 7.34 28.71
CA MET A 147 6.40 8.08 27.85
C MET A 147 5.83 8.41 26.46
N PHE A 148 4.97 7.54 25.91
CA PHE A 148 4.34 7.76 24.60
C PHE A 148 3.16 8.75 24.63
N SER A 149 2.61 9.06 25.80
CA SER A 149 1.50 10.01 25.96
C SER A 149 1.98 11.46 26.18
N PHE A 150 3.29 11.71 26.28
CA PHE A 150 3.80 13.08 26.42
C PHE A 150 3.69 13.88 25.12
N ILE A 151 3.11 15.08 25.24
CA ILE A 151 3.03 16.07 24.16
C ILE A 151 4.05 17.17 24.43
N ASN A 152 4.85 17.51 23.42
CA ASN A 152 5.81 18.61 23.51
C ASN A 152 5.12 19.98 23.40
N SER A 153 5.84 21.07 23.69
CA SER A 153 5.35 22.46 23.59
C SER A 153 4.76 22.81 22.22
N THR A 154 5.22 22.14 21.15
CA THR A 154 4.74 22.27 19.77
C THR A 154 3.46 21.46 19.47
N LYS A 155 2.80 20.90 20.49
CA LYS A 155 1.61 20.03 20.37
C LYS A 155 1.85 18.75 19.55
N THR A 156 3.09 18.29 19.45
CA THR A 156 3.48 17.06 18.74
C THR A 156 3.97 15.99 19.73
N PRO A 157 3.63 14.71 19.53
CA PRO A 157 4.13 13.61 20.36
C PRO A 157 5.60 13.30 20.04
N GLY A 158 6.52 14.06 20.65
CA GLY A 158 7.94 14.04 20.30
C GLY A 158 8.62 12.68 20.51
N PHE A 159 8.37 12.03 21.65
CA PHE A 159 8.96 10.72 21.96
C PHE A 159 8.53 9.64 20.96
N SER A 160 7.23 9.61 20.60
CA SER A 160 6.68 8.68 19.61
C SER A 160 7.31 8.85 18.22
N ILE A 161 7.60 10.09 17.80
CA ILE A 161 8.29 10.38 16.53
C ILE A 161 9.72 9.83 16.56
N ILE A 162 10.47 10.13 17.63
CA ILE A 162 11.86 9.66 17.79
C ILE A 162 11.90 8.14 17.79
N PHE A 163 11.01 7.50 18.55
CA PHE A 163 10.92 6.05 18.61
C PHE A 163 10.65 5.44 17.22
N THR A 164 9.67 5.99 16.48
CA THR A 164 9.36 5.55 15.11
C THR A 164 10.58 5.69 14.19
N GLY A 165 11.31 6.79 14.28
CA GLY A 165 12.53 7.04 13.52
C GLY A 165 13.64 6.04 13.84
N ILE A 166 13.90 5.79 15.12
CA ILE A 166 14.91 4.81 15.57
C ILE A 166 14.56 3.41 15.06
N THR A 167 13.31 2.97 15.25
CA THR A 167 12.86 1.65 14.77
C THR A 167 13.00 1.55 13.25
N SER A 168 12.65 2.60 12.51
CA SER A 168 12.81 2.64 11.05
C SER A 168 14.28 2.51 10.65
N CYS A 169 15.18 3.23 11.31
CA CYS A 169 16.62 3.11 11.10
C CYS A 169 17.15 1.71 11.41
N CYS A 170 16.69 1.08 12.50
CA CYS A 170 17.07 -0.29 12.84
C CYS A 170 16.70 -1.28 11.72
N PHE A 171 15.48 -1.18 11.17
CA PHE A 171 15.04 -2.04 10.07
C PHE A 171 15.86 -1.85 8.79
N LEU A 172 16.39 -0.66 8.53
CA LEU A 172 17.27 -0.41 7.38
C LEU A 172 18.60 -1.20 7.45
N PHE A 173 19.09 -1.52 8.66
CA PHE A 173 20.35 -2.26 8.84
C PHE A 173 20.19 -3.78 8.83
N THR A 174 18.98 -4.30 9.08
CA THR A 174 18.79 -5.73 9.36
C THR A 174 18.39 -6.56 8.14
N THR A 175 17.65 -6.00 7.17
CA THR A 175 16.94 -6.83 6.18
C THR A 175 16.88 -6.19 4.80
N LYS A 176 16.92 -7.02 3.74
CA LYS A 176 16.68 -6.59 2.36
C LYS A 176 15.24 -6.10 2.19
N THR A 177 15.03 -5.13 1.31
CA THR A 177 13.71 -4.53 1.07
C THR A 177 12.67 -5.55 0.63
N SER A 178 13.05 -6.54 -0.20
CA SER A 178 12.15 -7.61 -0.67
C SER A 178 11.57 -8.44 0.49
N ASP A 179 12.42 -8.80 1.44
CA ASP A 179 12.03 -9.68 2.55
C ASP A 179 11.21 -8.88 3.57
N LEU A 180 11.56 -7.61 3.75
CA LEU A 180 10.82 -6.67 4.60
C LEU A 180 9.39 -6.45 4.08
N ILE A 181 9.21 -6.27 2.76
CA ILE A 181 7.88 -6.14 2.14
C ILE A 181 7.01 -7.36 2.44
N VAL A 182 7.57 -8.56 2.24
CA VAL A 182 6.83 -9.82 2.47
C VAL A 182 6.45 -9.97 3.94
N ALA A 183 7.40 -9.73 4.85
CA ALA A 183 7.15 -9.81 6.29
C ALA A 183 6.09 -8.79 6.75
N LEU A 184 6.19 -7.53 6.31
CA LEU A 184 5.23 -6.48 6.64
C LEU A 184 3.83 -6.81 6.11
N THR A 185 3.73 -7.22 4.85
CA THR A 185 2.43 -7.53 4.23
C THR A 185 1.79 -8.75 4.87
N PHE A 186 2.59 -9.73 5.30
CA PHE A 186 2.09 -10.88 6.07
C PHE A 186 1.49 -10.44 7.41
N VAL A 187 2.21 -9.63 8.19
CA VAL A 187 1.74 -9.12 9.48
C VAL A 187 0.48 -8.27 9.31
N GLU A 188 0.46 -7.39 8.30
CA GLU A 188 -0.70 -6.57 7.96
C GLU A 188 -1.91 -7.42 7.58
N SER A 189 -1.71 -8.44 6.74
CA SER A 189 -2.78 -9.35 6.31
C SER A 189 -3.37 -10.12 7.51
N LEU A 190 -2.52 -10.56 8.44
CA LEU A 190 -2.95 -11.22 9.67
C LEU A 190 -3.76 -10.29 10.56
N ALA A 191 -3.33 -9.03 10.72
CA ALA A 191 -4.06 -8.02 11.48
C ALA A 191 -5.44 -7.73 10.85
N ILE A 192 -5.50 -7.56 9.52
CA ILE A 192 -6.77 -7.38 8.80
C ILE A 192 -7.68 -8.58 8.98
N PHE A 193 -7.16 -9.81 8.88
CA PHE A 193 -7.92 -11.03 9.10
C PHE A 193 -8.49 -11.08 10.52
N ALA A 194 -7.69 -10.77 11.54
CA ALA A 194 -8.14 -10.68 12.92
C ALA A 194 -9.26 -9.64 13.10
N CYS A 195 -9.11 -8.45 12.52
CA CYS A 195 -10.13 -7.41 12.54
C CYS A 195 -11.45 -7.85 11.87
N ILE A 196 -11.39 -8.56 10.74
CA ILE A 196 -12.57 -9.10 10.07
C ILE A 196 -13.25 -10.17 10.94
N CYS A 197 -12.48 -11.09 11.54
CA CYS A 197 -13.00 -12.09 12.47
C CYS A 197 -13.71 -11.44 13.66
N VAL A 198 -13.09 -10.43 14.28
CA VAL A 198 -13.69 -9.65 15.35
C VAL A 198 -14.97 -8.96 14.87
N LEU A 199 -14.98 -8.36 13.68
CA LEU A 199 -16.18 -7.73 13.12
C LEU A 199 -17.32 -8.73 12.90
N VAL A 200 -17.03 -9.95 12.43
CA VAL A 200 -18.02 -11.03 12.29
C VAL A 200 -18.59 -11.43 13.65
N VAL A 201 -17.75 -11.56 14.68
CA VAL A 201 -18.19 -11.86 16.06
C VAL A 201 -19.01 -10.72 16.64
N LEU A 202 -18.58 -9.46 16.47
CA LEU A 202 -19.30 -8.29 16.95
C LEU A 202 -20.66 -8.15 16.29
N ARG A 203 -20.79 -8.51 14.99
CA ARG A 203 -22.08 -8.53 14.29
C ARG A 203 -23.10 -9.51 14.87
N ARG A 204 -22.66 -10.55 15.59
CA ARG A 204 -23.56 -11.47 16.31
C ARG A 204 -24.10 -10.86 17.61
N ARG A 205 -23.55 -9.75 18.10
CA ARG A 205 -24.01 -9.09 19.33
C ARG A 205 -25.16 -8.11 19.04
N PRO A 206 -26.15 -7.98 19.96
CA PRO A 206 -27.31 -7.13 19.76
C PRO A 206 -26.97 -5.64 19.51
N ALA A 207 -25.87 -5.16 20.09
CA ALA A 207 -25.37 -3.79 19.91
C ALA A 207 -24.96 -3.45 18.46
N ALA A 208 -24.68 -4.44 17.61
CA ALA A 208 -24.35 -4.22 16.20
C ALA A 208 -25.54 -3.74 15.34
N LYS A 209 -26.77 -3.80 15.86
CA LYS A 209 -27.95 -3.29 15.15
C LYS A 209 -27.92 -1.77 14.96
N GLN A 210 -27.18 -1.03 15.79
CA GLN A 210 -27.10 0.44 15.74
C GLN A 210 -26.00 0.99 14.80
N SER A 211 -25.20 0.13 14.15
CA SER A 211 -24.10 0.60 13.30
C SER A 211 -24.61 1.38 12.07
N PRO A 212 -24.08 2.61 11.82
CA PRO A 212 -24.56 3.50 10.75
C PRO A 212 -24.19 3.02 9.33
N ILE A 213 -23.13 2.22 9.17
CA ILE A 213 -22.71 1.64 7.88
C ILE A 213 -22.82 0.11 7.93
N ARG A 214 -23.56 -0.48 6.99
CA ARG A 214 -23.61 -1.93 6.76
C ARG A 214 -23.22 -2.25 5.32
N VAL A 215 -22.11 -2.97 5.18
CA VAL A 215 -21.59 -3.43 3.88
C VAL A 215 -22.50 -4.49 3.25
N ILE A 216 -23.16 -5.32 4.07
CA ILE A 216 -24.09 -6.36 3.61
C ILE A 216 -25.44 -6.11 4.27
N LYS A 217 -26.44 -5.70 3.48
CA LYS A 217 -27.81 -5.42 3.98
C LYS A 217 -28.57 -6.70 4.35
N ASN A 218 -28.25 -7.85 3.74
CA ASN A 218 -29.02 -9.08 3.84
C ASN A 218 -28.13 -10.30 4.14
N ILE A 219 -27.83 -10.55 5.42
CA ILE A 219 -27.49 -11.91 5.85
C ILE A 219 -28.72 -12.42 6.59
N HIS A 220 -29.55 -13.18 5.88
CA HIS A 220 -30.64 -13.94 6.51
C HIS A 220 -29.98 -15.07 7.31
N TYR A 221 -29.73 -14.82 8.60
CA TYR A 221 -29.47 -15.90 9.53
C TYR A 221 -30.80 -16.60 9.79
N ARG A 222 -30.99 -17.77 9.17
CA ARG A 222 -31.92 -18.78 9.67
C ARG A 222 -31.35 -19.41 10.93
#